data_AF-A0A7Y7B6L9-F1
#
_entry.id   AF-A0A7Y7B6L9-F1
#
_cell.length_a   1.000
_cell.length_b   1.000
_cell.length_c   1.000
_cell.angle_alpha   90.00
_cell.angle_beta   90.00
_cell.angle_gamma   90.00
#
_symmetry.space_group_name_H-M   'P 1'
#
loop_
_entity.id
_entity.type
_entity.pdbx_description
1 polymer ?
#
loop_
_entity_poly.entity_id
_entity_poly.type
_entity_poly.pdbx_seq_one_letter_code
_entity_poly.pdbx_strand_id
1 'polypeptide(L)' 'MQNHSSTAQDSDSAARHARFGALPERIAYEDMVEVKSASPRDPERDAGDSGAGRLLACMAWDLVL' A
#
# COMPACT_ATOMS: atom_id res chain seq x y z
N MET A 1 -6.32 -39.44 -5.55
CA MET A 1 -6.61 -37.99 -5.56
C MET A 1 -5.31 -37.24 -5.81
N GLN A 2 -5.23 -36.43 -6.87
CA GLN A 2 -4.07 -35.56 -7.13
C GLN A 2 -4.34 -34.18 -6.52
N ASN A 3 -3.48 -33.74 -5.60
CA ASN A 3 -3.58 -32.49 -4.84
C ASN A 3 -3.15 -31.26 -5.67
N HIS A 4 -3.92 -30.95 -6.72
CA HIS A 4 -3.70 -29.79 -7.60
C HIS A 4 -3.92 -28.43 -6.93
N SER A 5 -4.45 -28.41 -5.70
CA SER A 5 -4.77 -27.20 -4.95
C SER A 5 -3.55 -26.53 -4.31
N SER A 6 -2.48 -27.26 -3.99
CA SER A 6 -1.28 -26.67 -3.38
C SER A 6 -0.48 -25.84 -4.40
N THR A 7 -0.30 -26.37 -5.61
CA THR A 7 0.57 -25.74 -6.63
C THR A 7 -0.01 -24.44 -7.19
N ALA A 8 -1.33 -24.35 -7.35
CA ALA A 8 -2.00 -23.13 -7.79
C ALA A 8 -1.98 -22.03 -6.71
N GLN A 9 -2.14 -22.41 -5.45
CA GLN A 9 -2.10 -21.47 -4.32
C GLN A 9 -0.68 -20.92 -4.09
N ASP A 10 0.33 -21.76 -4.31
CA ASP A 10 1.74 -21.36 -4.23
C ASP A 10 2.13 -20.42 -5.39
N SER A 11 1.60 -20.61 -6.60
CA SER A 11 1.84 -19.70 -7.72
C SER A 11 1.24 -18.31 -7.49
N ASP A 12 0.03 -18.24 -6.93
CA ASP A 12 -0.62 -16.96 -6.59
C ASP A 12 0.10 -16.25 -5.44
N SER A 13 0.63 -17.01 -4.48
CA SER A 13 1.48 -16.49 -3.41
C SER A 13 2.78 -15.87 -3.96
N ALA A 14 3.48 -16.58 -4.86
CA ALA A 14 4.70 -16.09 -5.49
C ALA A 14 4.46 -14.81 -6.33
N ALA A 15 3.37 -14.76 -7.09
CA ALA A 15 3.00 -13.58 -7.87
C ALA A 15 2.72 -12.36 -6.96
N ARG A 16 2.12 -12.57 -5.78
CA ARG A 16 1.91 -11.50 -4.79
C ARG A 16 3.23 -11.03 -4.18
N HIS A 17 4.13 -11.94 -3.79
CA HIS A 17 5.44 -11.55 -3.25
C HIS A 17 6.30 -10.80 -4.28
N ALA A 18 6.23 -11.16 -5.56
CA ALA A 18 6.93 -10.42 -6.61
C ALA A 18 6.40 -8.98 -6.79
N ARG A 19 5.10 -8.76 -6.56
CA ARG A 19 4.45 -7.44 -6.68
C ARG A 19 4.58 -6.58 -5.42
N PHE A 20 4.51 -7.20 -4.24
CA PHE A 20 4.36 -6.50 -2.95
C PHE A 20 5.53 -6.71 -1.99
N GLY A 21 6.49 -7.57 -2.34
CA GLY A 21 7.61 -7.93 -1.46
C GLY A 21 7.22 -8.92 -0.37
N ALA A 22 8.06 -9.00 0.67
CA ALA A 22 7.81 -9.82 1.84
C ALA A 22 6.83 -9.13 2.81
N LEU A 23 6.13 -9.94 3.61
CA LEU A 23 5.33 -9.42 4.72
C LEU A 23 6.27 -8.70 5.71
N PRO A 24 5.96 -7.46 6.12
CA PRO A 24 6.71 -6.76 7.16
C PRO A 24 6.73 -7.54 8.48
N GLU A 25 7.68 -7.22 9.34
CA GLU A 25 7.73 -7.76 10.70
C GLU A 25 6.45 -7.45 11.47
N ARG A 26 6.11 -8.35 12.41
CA ARG A 26 4.95 -8.16 13.26
C ARG A 26 5.14 -6.94 14.15
N ILE A 27 4.10 -6.11 14.25
CA ILE A 27 4.08 -4.96 15.17
C ILE A 27 4.16 -5.46 16.61
N ALA A 28 5.02 -4.84 17.42
CA ALA A 28 5.15 -5.13 18.83
C ALA A 28 3.82 -4.87 19.57
N TYR A 29 3.53 -5.62 20.62
CA TYR A 29 2.22 -5.54 21.28
C TYR A 29 1.97 -4.14 21.87
N GLU A 30 3.01 -3.54 22.43
CA GLU A 30 3.05 -2.18 22.95
C GLU A 30 2.76 -1.11 21.90
N ASP A 31 2.99 -1.39 20.61
CA ASP A 31 2.71 -0.48 19.50
C ASP A 31 1.30 -0.65 18.91
N MET A 32 0.54 -1.67 19.33
CA MET A 32 -0.84 -1.92 18.90
C MET A 32 -1.85 -1.01 19.64
N VAL A 33 -1.65 0.30 19.54
CA VAL A 33 -2.49 1.31 20.19
C VAL A 33 -3.61 1.80 19.26
N GLU A 34 -4.76 2.20 19.83
CA GLU A 34 -5.89 2.74 19.05
C GLU A 34 -5.50 4.02 18.28
N VAL A 35 -4.67 4.86 18.90
CA VAL A 35 -4.21 6.12 18.33
C VAL A 35 -2.72 6.29 18.62
N LYS A 36 -1.94 6.51 17.56
CA LYS A 36 -0.54 6.90 17.62
C LYS A 36 -0.39 8.27 16.99
N SER A 37 0.27 9.21 17.67
CA SER A 37 0.60 10.51 17.07
C SER A 37 1.42 10.28 15.81
N ALA A 38 0.99 10.88 14.71
CA ALA A 38 1.73 10.82 13.46
C ALA A 38 3.13 11.43 13.66
N SER A 39 4.12 10.88 12.96
CA SER A 39 5.42 11.54 12.85
C SER A 39 5.24 12.93 12.24
N PRO A 40 6.11 13.90 12.58
CA PRO A 40 6.16 15.17 11.88
C PRO A 40 6.20 14.93 10.37
N ARG A 41 5.44 15.76 9.64
CA ARG A 41 5.32 15.62 8.19
C ARG A 41 6.67 15.91 7.55
N ASP A 42 7.14 14.98 6.73
CA ASP A 42 8.37 15.16 5.94
C ASP A 42 8.08 16.13 4.79
N PRO A 43 8.73 17.32 4.74
CA PRO A 43 8.51 18.29 3.68
C PRO A 43 8.94 17.77 2.29
N GLU A 44 9.92 16.86 2.22
CA GLU A 44 10.36 16.26 0.94
C GLU A 44 9.29 15.34 0.34
N ARG A 45 8.44 14.75 1.20
CA ARG A 45 7.31 13.91 0.76
C ARG A 45 6.24 14.72 0.03
N ASP A 46 6.12 16.01 0.36
CA ASP A 46 5.16 16.93 -0.26
C ASP A 46 5.74 17.72 -1.43
N ALA A 47 7.06 17.66 -1.64
CA ALA A 47 7.76 18.27 -2.77
C ALA A 47 7.49 17.53 -4.10
N GLY A 48 6.30 16.95 -4.24
CA GLY A 48 5.87 16.16 -5.39
C GLY A 48 6.19 16.86 -6.71
N ASP A 49 6.52 16.06 -7.73
CA ASP A 49 6.79 16.56 -9.07
C ASP A 49 5.70 17.55 -9.51
N SER A 50 6.14 18.70 -10.02
CA SER A 50 5.27 19.81 -10.41
C SER A 50 4.26 19.42 -11.50
N GLY A 51 4.41 18.24 -12.12
CA GLY A 51 3.47 17.65 -13.07
C GLY A 51 2.21 17.02 -12.48
N ALA A 52 2.20 16.57 -11.22
CA ALA A 52 1.09 15.78 -10.66
C ALA A 52 -0.18 16.62 -10.41
N GLY A 53 -0.04 17.91 -10.12
CA GLY A 53 -1.18 18.81 -9.89
C GLY A 53 -2.11 18.98 -11.09
N ARG A 54 -1.59 18.87 -12.33
CA ARG A 54 -2.41 18.98 -13.55
C ARG A 54 -3.31 17.76 -13.78
N LEU A 55 -2.93 16.58 -13.27
CA LEU A 55 -3.72 15.35 -13.42
C LEU A 55 -4.92 15.32 -12.46
N LEU A 56 -4.80 15.97 -11.29
CA LEU A 56 -5.85 15.99 -10.27
C LEU A 56 -6.99 16.96 -10.61
N ALA A 57 -6.75 17.97 -11.44
CA ALA A 57 -7.78 18.92 -11.86
C ALA A 57 -8.94 18.24 -12.63
N CYS A 58 -8.65 17.19 -13.42
CA CYS A 58 -9.69 16.43 -14.12
C CYS A 58 -10.52 15.55 -13.17
N MET A 59 -9.91 14.91 -12.16
CA MET A 59 -10.65 14.09 -11.19
C MET A 59 -11.47 14.92 -10.19
N ALA A 60 -11.07 16.16 -9.90
CA ALA A 60 -11.82 17.03 -8.99
C ALA A 60 -13.19 17.45 -9.54
N TRP A 61 -13.36 17.47 -10.88
CA TRP A 61 -14.63 17.84 -11.50
C TRP A 61 -15.68 16.73 -11.36
N ASP A 62 -15.28 15.46 -11.43
CA ASP A 62 -16.17 14.30 -11.32
C ASP A 62 -16.69 14.06 -9.89
N LEU A 63 -16.00 14.57 -8.87
CA LEU A 63 -16.35 14.39 -7.45
C LEU A 63 -17.24 15.52 -6.89
N VAL A 64 -17.56 16.55 -7.68
CA VAL A 64 -18.32 17.74 -7.28
C VAL A 64 -19.79 17.69 -7.77
N LEU A 65 -20.28 16.53 -8.21
CA LEU A 65 -21.69 16.31 -8.57
C LEU A 65 -22.43 15.45 -7.54
#